data_AF-A0A497HX53-F1
#
_entry.id   AF-A0A497HX53-F1
#
_cell.length_a   1.000
_cell.length_b   1.000
_cell.length_c   1.000
_cell.angle_alpha   90.00
_cell.angle_beta   90.00
_cell.angle_gamma   90.00
#
_symmetry.space_group_name_H-M   'P 1'
#
loop_
_entity.id
_entity.type
_entity.pdbx_description
1 polymer ?
#
loop_
_entity_poly.entity_id
_entity_poly.type
_entity_poly.pdbx_seq_one_letter_code
_entity_poly.pdbx_strand_id
1 'polypeptide(L)'
;MEKGVYGNTKHGHNPRNGKPSPTYNSWAHMKARCLNFNCLEYKNYGGRGIKVCERWLDFENFLADMGERPEGLTLDRIDNDGDYEPGNCRWATRKEQRQNQRDRKDQYYFIAIDEHGTMTVSNNQHEFARQHGLNQRHIADCLNGRRKSHGGWKFRKIPSLLGEPLVILRKIDYYI
;
A
#
# COMPACT_ATOMS: atom_id res chain seq x y z
N MET A 1 -46.61 -3.00 17.61
CA MET A 1 -45.57 -2.29 16.84
C MET A 1 -45.19 -1.07 17.65
N GLU A 2 -44.06 -1.11 18.34
CA GLU A 2 -43.61 0.00 19.17
C GLU A 2 -42.22 0.44 18.70
N LYS A 3 -42.11 1.73 18.41
CA LYS A 3 -40.97 2.35 17.73
C LYS A 3 -39.81 2.50 18.72
N GLY A 4 -38.72 1.77 18.50
CA GLY A 4 -37.48 1.93 19.25
C GLY A 4 -36.81 3.27 18.94
N VAL A 5 -36.75 4.16 19.93
CA VAL A 5 -35.96 5.39 19.91
C VAL A 5 -34.52 5.03 20.25
N TYR A 6 -33.67 4.80 19.25
CA TYR A 6 -32.22 4.70 19.45
C TYR A 6 -31.56 5.97 18.93
N GLY A 7 -31.36 6.93 19.81
CA GLY A 7 -30.64 8.16 19.49
C GLY A 7 -30.26 8.91 20.74
N ASN A 8 -29.11 8.57 21.33
CA ASN A 8 -28.41 9.47 22.25
C ASN A 8 -26.91 9.20 22.15
N THR A 9 -26.23 9.90 21.25
CA THR A 9 -24.77 9.97 21.22
C THR A 9 -24.31 10.82 22.40
N LYS A 10 -23.85 10.17 23.47
CA LYS A 10 -23.45 10.79 24.75
C LYS A 10 -22.12 11.58 24.70
N HIS A 11 -21.49 11.75 23.53
CA HIS A 11 -20.05 12.12 23.45
C HIS A 11 -19.71 13.41 22.71
N GLY A 12 -20.63 14.39 22.58
CA GLY A 12 -20.30 15.69 21.98
C GLY A 12 -19.96 15.69 20.49
N HIS A 13 -19.89 14.52 19.85
CA HIS A 13 -19.71 14.34 18.40
C HIS A 13 -21.03 14.35 17.62
N ASN A 14 -22.12 14.78 18.26
CA ASN A 14 -23.37 15.03 17.56
C ASN A 14 -23.13 16.16 16.53
N PRO A 15 -23.59 16.00 15.29
CA PRO A 15 -23.20 16.91 14.23
C PRO A 15 -23.81 18.30 14.46
N ARG A 16 -23.00 19.25 14.95
CA ARG A 16 -23.46 20.64 15.24
C ARG A 16 -24.08 21.34 14.03
N ASN A 17 -23.72 20.94 12.81
CA ASN A 17 -24.22 21.45 11.54
C ASN A 17 -24.62 20.32 10.56
N GLY A 18 -25.08 19.18 11.06
CA GLY A 18 -25.33 17.98 10.23
C GLY A 18 -24.05 17.24 9.77
N LYS A 19 -22.86 17.76 10.08
CA LYS A 19 -21.57 17.12 9.78
C LYS A 19 -20.99 16.38 10.99
N PRO A 20 -20.75 15.06 10.91
CA PRO A 20 -20.09 14.29 11.96
C PRO A 20 -18.68 14.80 12.23
N SER A 21 -18.19 14.60 13.46
CA SER A 21 -16.85 15.03 13.84
C SER A 21 -15.77 14.34 12.98
N PRO A 22 -14.60 14.96 12.83
CA PRO A 22 -13.52 14.34 12.06
C PRO A 22 -13.02 13.02 12.66
N THR A 23 -13.03 12.90 13.99
CA THR A 23 -12.71 11.68 14.74
C THR A 23 -13.73 10.58 14.47
N TYR A 24 -15.03 10.90 14.56
CA TYR A 24 -16.11 9.97 14.26
C TYR A 24 -16.09 9.50 12.80
N ASN A 25 -15.84 10.41 11.86
CA ASN A 25 -15.68 10.04 10.45
C ASN A 25 -14.53 9.06 10.22
N SER A 26 -13.40 9.26 10.91
CA SER A 26 -12.24 8.36 10.79
C SER A 26 -12.58 6.95 11.27
N TRP A 27 -13.27 6.84 12.40
CA TRP A 27 -13.77 5.58 12.95
C TRP A 27 -14.82 4.92 12.04
N ALA A 28 -15.79 5.68 11.55
CA ALA A 28 -16.84 5.16 10.68
C ALA A 28 -16.25 4.62 9.36
N HIS A 29 -15.30 5.34 8.77
CA HIS A 29 -14.58 4.91 7.57
C HIS A 29 -13.71 3.67 7.83
N MET A 30 -13.05 3.57 8.98
CA MET A 30 -12.34 2.35 9.38
C MET A 30 -13.26 1.13 9.36
N LYS A 31 -14.43 1.22 10.02
CA LYS A 31 -15.42 0.14 10.05
C LYS A 31 -15.94 -0.19 8.65
N ALA A 32 -16.26 0.83 7.83
CA ALA A 32 -16.73 0.61 6.46
C ALA A 32 -15.70 -0.16 5.62
N ARG A 33 -14.42 0.22 5.68
CA ARG A 33 -13.34 -0.46 4.95
C ARG A 33 -13.18 -1.93 5.32
N CYS A 34 -13.43 -2.30 6.58
CA CYS A 34 -13.17 -3.67 7.06
C CYS A 34 -14.41 -4.56 7.10
N LEU A 35 -15.61 -4.00 7.28
CA LEU A 35 -16.82 -4.77 7.60
C LEU A 35 -17.93 -4.65 6.54
N ASN A 36 -17.85 -3.65 5.65
CA ASN A 36 -18.88 -3.44 4.63
C ASN A 36 -18.40 -3.93 3.26
N PHE A 37 -18.91 -5.08 2.82
CA PHE A 37 -18.61 -5.68 1.51
C PHE A 37 -18.95 -4.77 0.30
N ASN A 38 -19.86 -3.81 0.47
CA ASN A 38 -20.24 -2.86 -0.57
C ASN A 38 -19.31 -1.63 -0.63
N CYS A 39 -18.39 -1.48 0.33
CA CYS A 39 -17.39 -0.42 0.30
C CYS A 39 -16.37 -0.70 -0.81
N LEU A 40 -16.11 0.29 -1.67
CA LEU A 40 -15.16 0.16 -2.79
C LEU A 40 -13.75 -0.23 -2.32
N GLU A 41 -13.39 0.23 -1.13
CA GLU A 41 -12.12 -0.08 -0.49
C GLU A 41 -12.09 -1.46 0.17
N TYR A 42 -13.22 -2.14 0.38
CA TYR A 42 -13.28 -3.41 1.13
C TYR A 42 -12.25 -4.43 0.64
N LYS A 43 -12.12 -4.60 -0.68
CA LYS A 43 -11.14 -5.50 -1.32
C LYS A 43 -9.68 -5.28 -0.86
N ASN A 44 -9.34 -4.04 -0.48
CA ASN A 44 -8.00 -3.63 -0.04
C ASN A 44 -7.82 -3.69 1.49
N TYR A 45 -8.87 -4.02 2.23
CA TYR A 45 -8.89 -4.08 3.69
C TYR A 45 -9.58 -5.36 4.14
N GLY A 46 -10.90 -5.36 4.40
CA GLY A 46 -11.62 -6.55 4.85
C GLY A 46 -11.46 -7.76 3.93
N GLY A 47 -11.43 -7.56 2.62
CA GLY A 47 -11.16 -8.60 1.63
C GLY A 47 -9.75 -9.21 1.69
N ARG A 48 -8.81 -8.57 2.38
CA ARG A 48 -7.47 -9.11 2.70
C ARG A 48 -7.42 -9.83 4.05
N GLY A 49 -8.51 -9.79 4.82
CA GLY A 49 -8.54 -10.30 6.19
C GLY A 49 -8.12 -9.29 7.27
N ILE A 50 -7.95 -7.99 6.93
CA ILE A 50 -7.69 -6.94 7.91
C ILE A 50 -8.97 -6.69 8.73
N LYS A 51 -8.85 -6.74 10.05
CA LYS A 51 -9.95 -6.60 11.00
C LYS A 51 -9.85 -5.31 11.81
N VAL A 52 -10.93 -5.04 12.54
CA VAL A 52 -10.97 -4.03 13.60
C VAL A 52 -11.04 -4.78 14.92
N CYS A 53 -10.22 -4.39 15.90
CA CYS A 53 -10.30 -4.99 17.22
C CYS A 53 -11.72 -4.81 17.79
N GLU A 54 -12.23 -5.83 18.48
CA GLU A 54 -13.63 -5.90 18.88
C GLU A 54 -14.06 -4.70 19.74
N ARG A 55 -13.17 -4.27 20.63
CA ARG A 55 -13.37 -3.09 21.48
C ARG A 55 -13.63 -1.80 20.66
N TRP A 56 -13.01 -1.64 19.50
CA TRP A 56 -13.19 -0.48 18.61
C TRP A 56 -14.45 -0.57 17.74
N LEU A 57 -15.26 -1.62 17.87
CA LEU A 57 -16.61 -1.63 17.30
C LEU A 57 -17.53 -0.60 17.96
N ASP A 58 -17.17 -0.15 19.17
CA ASP A 58 -17.76 0.96 19.89
C ASP A 58 -16.88 2.21 19.77
N PHE A 59 -17.49 3.34 19.40
CA PHE A 59 -16.78 4.59 19.17
C PHE A 59 -16.13 5.15 20.44
N GLU A 60 -16.75 4.98 21.61
CA GLU A 60 -16.23 5.40 22.91
C GLU A 60 -14.84 4.85 23.19
N ASN A 61 -14.66 3.55 22.95
CA ASN A 61 -13.40 2.89 23.20
C ASN A 61 -12.33 3.32 22.19
N PHE A 62 -12.73 3.49 20.92
CA PHE A 62 -11.83 4.07 19.91
C PHE A 62 -11.36 5.46 20.33
N LEU A 63 -12.28 6.32 20.79
CA LEU A 63 -11.95 7.67 21.25
C LEU A 63 -11.07 7.64 22.51
N ALA A 64 -11.33 6.74 23.45
CA ALA A 64 -10.51 6.59 24.65
C ALA A 64 -9.07 6.16 24.32
N ASP A 65 -8.90 5.26 23.34
CA ASP A 65 -7.59 4.72 22.99
C ASP A 65 -6.80 5.64 22.04
N MET A 66 -7.48 6.32 21.10
CA MET A 66 -6.84 7.16 20.07
C MET A 66 -6.84 8.66 20.38
N GLY A 67 -7.74 9.11 21.26
CA GLY A 67 -8.03 10.53 21.47
C GLY A 67 -8.71 11.21 20.28
N GLU A 68 -8.90 12.53 20.41
CA GLU A 68 -9.42 13.37 19.34
C GLU A 68 -8.45 13.46 18.17
N ARG A 69 -8.98 13.40 16.94
CA ARG A 69 -8.19 13.52 15.73
C ARG A 69 -7.60 14.95 15.63
N PRO A 70 -6.27 15.11 15.65
CA PRO A 70 -5.65 16.41 15.43
C PRO A 70 -5.94 16.95 14.02
N GLU A 71 -5.89 18.27 13.86
CA GLU A 71 -6.10 18.90 12.56
C GLU A 71 -5.03 18.45 11.54
N GLY A 72 -5.46 18.24 10.29
CA GLY A 72 -4.55 17.81 9.20
C GLY A 72 -4.14 16.33 9.23
N LEU A 73 -4.50 15.58 10.28
CA LEU A 73 -4.15 14.16 10.41
C LEU A 73 -5.31 13.23 10.02
N THR A 74 -4.95 11.98 9.71
CA THR A 74 -5.87 10.90 9.37
C THR A 74 -5.42 9.60 10.05
N LEU A 75 -6.38 8.69 10.27
CA LEU A 75 -6.09 7.38 10.87
C LEU A 75 -5.22 6.56 9.91
N ASP A 76 -4.06 6.13 10.40
CA ASP A 76 -3.08 5.29 9.71
C ASP A 76 -2.84 4.01 10.52
N ARG A 77 -2.49 2.93 9.82
CA ARG A 77 -1.91 1.75 10.49
C ARG A 77 -0.39 1.89 10.48
N ILE A 78 0.32 1.38 11.49
CA ILE A 78 1.79 1.41 11.54
C ILE A 78 2.35 0.30 10.66
N ASP A 79 1.92 -0.94 10.90
CA ASP A 79 2.03 -2.04 9.97
C ASP A 79 0.79 -2.05 9.06
N ASN A 80 1.00 -1.76 7.79
CA ASN A 80 -0.07 -1.70 6.79
C ASN A 80 -0.74 -3.06 6.54
N ASP A 81 -0.08 -4.17 6.88
CA ASP A 81 -0.61 -5.52 6.76
C ASP A 81 -1.29 -6.02 8.05
N GLY A 82 -1.12 -5.33 9.17
CA GLY A 82 -1.78 -5.61 10.44
C GLY A 82 -3.21 -5.05 10.57
N ASP A 83 -3.84 -5.33 11.71
CA ASP A 83 -5.24 -4.97 12.03
C ASP A 83 -5.38 -3.52 12.55
N TYR A 84 -6.62 -3.02 12.63
CA TYR A 84 -6.92 -1.78 13.34
C TYR A 84 -7.06 -2.05 14.85
N GLU A 85 -6.04 -1.64 15.60
CA GLU A 85 -5.97 -1.79 17.05
C GLU A 85 -5.04 -0.73 17.67
N PRO A 86 -5.12 -0.45 18.98
CA PRO A 86 -4.33 0.59 19.64
C PRO A 86 -2.82 0.46 19.39
N GLY A 87 -2.30 -0.76 19.31
CA GLY A 87 -0.87 -1.03 19.08
C GLY A 87 -0.42 -0.84 17.63
N ASN A 88 -1.35 -0.85 16.68
CA ASN A 88 -1.04 -0.78 15.25
C ASN A 88 -1.63 0.48 14.57
N CYS A 89 -2.13 1.45 15.32
CA CYS A 89 -2.79 2.63 14.77
C CYS A 89 -2.22 3.94 15.31
N ARG A 90 -2.23 4.97 14.47
CA ARG A 90 -1.79 6.32 14.83
C ARG A 90 -2.54 7.38 14.03
N TRP A 91 -2.51 8.61 14.54
CA TRP A 91 -2.81 9.78 13.71
C TRP A 91 -1.57 10.14 12.90
N ALA A 92 -1.72 10.22 11.58
CA ALA A 92 -0.60 10.52 10.69
C ALA A 92 -1.00 11.50 9.59
N THR A 93 -0.02 12.23 9.08
CA THR A 93 -0.15 13.06 7.91
C THR A 93 -0.27 12.22 6.64
N ARG A 94 -0.83 12.79 5.57
CA ARG A 94 -0.84 12.14 4.25
C ARG A 94 0.55 11.76 3.73
N LYS A 95 1.60 12.47 4.17
CA LYS A 95 2.99 12.18 3.80
C LYS A 95 3.48 10.90 4.47
N GLU A 96 3.26 10.77 5.78
CA GLU A 96 3.61 9.57 6.54
C GLU A 96 2.82 8.36 6.05
N GLN A 97 1.52 8.49 5.78
CA GLN A 97 0.71 7.41 5.20
C GLN A 97 1.25 6.97 3.83
N ARG A 98 1.76 7.90 3.02
CA ARG A 98 2.36 7.59 1.71
C ARG A 98 3.65 6.81 1.84
N GLN A 99 4.46 7.14 2.85
CA GLN A 99 5.68 6.40 3.15
C GLN A 99 5.36 5.01 3.67
N ASN A 100 4.23 4.84 4.36
CA ASN A 100 3.74 3.53 4.83
C ASN A 100 2.90 2.77 3.79
N GLN A 101 3.04 3.09 2.50
CA GLN A 101 2.38 2.30 1.47
C GLN A 101 3.13 1.00 1.25
N ARG A 102 2.37 -0.07 1.08
CA ARG A 102 2.89 -1.36 0.65
C ARG A 102 3.89 -1.21 -0.49
N ASP A 103 5.00 -1.92 -0.40
CA ASP A 103 5.92 -2.08 -1.52
C ASP A 103 5.16 -2.55 -2.75
N ARG A 104 5.40 -1.88 -3.87
CA ARG A 104 4.81 -2.32 -5.14
C ARG A 104 5.33 -3.72 -5.41
N LYS A 105 4.42 -4.70 -5.57
CA LYS A 105 4.75 -6.06 -6.01
C LYS A 105 5.58 -6.10 -7.32
N ASP A 106 5.63 -4.98 -8.04
CA ASP A 106 6.41 -4.78 -9.24
C ASP A 106 7.86 -4.36 -8.99
N GLN A 107 8.32 -4.28 -7.73
CA GLN A 107 9.73 -4.04 -7.44
C GLN A 107 10.53 -5.33 -7.66
N TYR A 108 10.95 -5.54 -8.90
CA TYR A 108 11.89 -6.57 -9.30
C TYR A 108 13.09 -5.89 -9.96
N TYR A 109 14.27 -6.50 -9.81
CA TYR A 109 15.40 -6.17 -10.67
C TYR A 109 15.21 -6.90 -12.00
N PHE A 110 15.78 -6.39 -13.06
CA PHE A 110 15.92 -7.09 -14.32
C PHE A 110 17.36 -7.04 -14.79
N ILE A 111 17.74 -8.07 -15.53
CA ILE A 111 18.96 -8.08 -16.32
C ILE A 111 18.59 -7.65 -17.72
N ALA A 112 19.32 -6.68 -18.26
CA ALA A 112 19.35 -6.34 -19.67
C ALA A 112 20.67 -6.87 -20.27
N ILE A 113 20.60 -7.58 -21.39
CA ILE A 113 21.76 -8.14 -22.08
C ILE A 113 21.81 -7.54 -23.48
N ASP A 114 22.92 -6.89 -23.84
CA ASP A 114 23.11 -6.31 -25.18
C ASP A 114 23.49 -7.37 -26.24
N GLU A 115 23.76 -6.91 -27.46
CA GLU A 115 24.18 -7.76 -28.58
C GLU A 115 25.59 -8.35 -28.44
N HIS A 116 26.44 -7.74 -27.61
CA HIS A 116 27.80 -8.19 -27.30
C HIS A 116 27.85 -9.11 -26.07
N GLY A 117 26.72 -9.29 -25.37
CA GLY A 117 26.63 -10.10 -24.16
C GLY A 117 26.87 -9.32 -22.86
N THR A 118 27.02 -7.99 -22.91
CA THR A 118 27.16 -7.16 -21.72
C THR A 118 25.87 -7.20 -20.90
N MET A 119 25.99 -7.48 -19.61
CA MET A 119 24.85 -7.59 -18.70
C MET A 119 24.75 -6.37 -17.79
N THR A 120 23.60 -5.71 -17.78
CA THR A 120 23.29 -4.59 -16.89
C THR A 120 22.11 -4.95 -15.99
N VAL A 121 22.26 -4.75 -14.68
CA VAL A 121 21.17 -4.93 -13.71
C VAL A 121 20.51 -3.59 -13.42
N SER A 122 19.18 -3.52 -13.49
CA SER A 122 18.41 -2.32 -13.16
C SER A 122 17.05 -2.70 -12.56
N ASN A 123 16.44 -1.80 -11.79
CA ASN A 123 15.06 -1.92 -11.33
C ASN A 123 14.15 -0.81 -11.90
N ASN A 124 14.68 0.02 -12.81
CA ASN A 124 14.00 1.19 -13.35
C ASN A 124 13.98 1.16 -14.88
N GLN A 125 12.91 0.62 -15.46
CA GLN A 125 12.77 0.50 -16.91
C GLN A 125 12.72 1.86 -17.62
N HIS A 126 12.22 2.91 -16.97
CA HIS A 126 12.15 4.26 -17.58
C HIS A 126 13.52 4.90 -17.70
N GLU A 127 14.32 4.81 -16.63
CA GLU A 127 15.69 5.32 -16.64
C GLU A 127 16.56 4.54 -17.61
N PHE A 128 16.49 3.21 -17.57
CA PHE A 128 17.19 2.37 -18.54
C PHE A 128 16.79 2.71 -19.98
N ALA A 129 15.49 2.90 -20.23
CA ALA A 129 15.00 3.27 -21.56
C ALA A 129 15.58 4.61 -22.05
N ARG A 130 15.64 5.63 -21.17
CA ARG A 130 16.21 6.94 -21.53
C ARG A 130 17.71 6.85 -21.81
N GLN A 131 18.46 6.10 -21.00
CA GLN A 131 19.91 5.97 -21.14
C GLN A 131 20.31 5.25 -22.44
N HIS A 132 19.52 4.26 -22.86
CA HIS A 132 19.84 3.41 -24.01
C HIS A 132 18.99 3.70 -25.26
N GLY A 133 18.23 4.82 -25.28
CA GLY A 133 17.40 5.20 -26.42
C GLY A 133 16.28 4.21 -26.75
N LEU A 134 15.74 3.53 -25.73
CA LEU A 134 14.71 2.50 -25.87
C LEU A 134 13.32 3.01 -25.48
N ASN A 135 12.29 2.20 -25.71
CA ASN A 135 10.93 2.47 -25.27
C ASN A 135 10.59 1.59 -24.07
N GLN A 136 10.27 2.21 -22.93
CA GLN A 136 9.93 1.49 -21.70
C GLN A 136 8.78 0.49 -21.89
N ARG A 137 7.77 0.80 -22.72
CA ARG A 137 6.67 -0.11 -23.04
C ARG A 137 7.17 -1.42 -23.62
N HIS A 138 8.14 -1.34 -24.54
CA HIS A 138 8.71 -2.51 -25.18
C HIS A 138 9.62 -3.30 -24.24
N ILE A 139 10.32 -2.63 -23.33
CA ILE A 139 11.06 -3.30 -22.24
C ILE A 139 10.08 -4.09 -21.36
N ALA A 140 8.95 -3.49 -20.98
CA ALA A 140 7.91 -4.18 -20.20
C ALA A 140 7.32 -5.39 -20.95
N ASP A 141 7.08 -5.26 -22.26
CA ASP A 141 6.62 -6.39 -23.08
C ASP A 141 7.67 -7.51 -23.14
N CYS A 142 8.97 -7.19 -23.18
CA CYS A 142 10.03 -8.19 -23.06
C CYS A 142 10.01 -8.91 -21.71
N LEU A 143 9.96 -8.15 -20.61
CA LEU A 143 9.96 -8.70 -19.25
C LEU A 143 8.72 -9.54 -18.93
N ASN A 144 7.61 -9.32 -19.64
CA ASN A 144 6.38 -10.10 -19.51
C ASN A 144 6.25 -11.19 -20.58
N GLY A 145 7.31 -11.47 -21.36
CA GLY A 145 7.34 -12.55 -22.35
C GLY A 145 6.53 -12.30 -23.62
N ARG A 146 6.01 -11.08 -23.83
CA ARG A 146 5.25 -10.70 -25.03
C ARG A 146 6.14 -10.33 -26.22
N ARG A 147 7.42 -10.04 -25.96
CA ARG A 147 8.43 -9.70 -26.95
C ARG A 147 9.76 -10.37 -26.61
N LYS A 148 10.54 -10.82 -27.60
CA LYS A 148 11.82 -11.50 -27.37
C LYS A 148 12.96 -10.54 -27.01
N SER A 149 13.03 -9.38 -27.67
CA SER A 149 14.07 -8.36 -27.49
C SER A 149 13.57 -6.99 -27.96
N HIS A 150 14.24 -5.91 -27.55
CA HIS A 150 13.95 -4.55 -28.02
C HIS A 150 15.24 -3.74 -28.19
N GLY A 151 15.47 -3.18 -29.39
CA GLY A 151 16.66 -2.38 -29.69
C GLY A 151 17.99 -3.10 -29.47
N GLY A 152 18.07 -4.40 -29.79
CA GLY A 152 19.25 -5.23 -29.54
C GLY A 152 19.32 -5.86 -28.13
N TRP A 153 18.51 -5.37 -27.19
CA TRP A 153 18.55 -5.83 -25.80
C TRP A 153 17.58 -6.98 -25.51
N LYS A 154 18.02 -7.96 -24.72
CA LYS A 154 17.17 -8.99 -24.10
C LYS A 154 16.97 -8.69 -22.62
N PHE A 155 15.79 -8.99 -22.08
CA PHE A 155 15.42 -8.64 -20.71
C PHE A 155 14.89 -9.83 -19.93
N ARG A 156 15.29 -9.98 -18.66
CA ARG A 156 14.77 -11.02 -17.75
C ARG A 156 14.54 -10.46 -16.36
N LYS A 157 13.38 -10.76 -15.77
CA LYS A 157 13.11 -10.42 -14.35
C LYS A 157 14.01 -11.28 -13.45
N ILE A 158 14.59 -10.64 -12.46
CA ILE A 158 15.20 -11.25 -11.29
C ILE A 158 14.19 -11.03 -10.16
N PRO A 159 13.55 -12.09 -9.63
CA PRO A 159 12.76 -11.97 -8.42
C PRO A 159 13.65 -11.35 -7.35
N SER A 160 13.17 -10.29 -6.71
CA SER A 160 13.77 -9.76 -5.48
C SER A 160 13.68 -10.87 -4.43
N LEU A 161 14.68 -11.75 -4.37
CA LEU A 161 14.90 -12.63 -3.24
C LEU A 161 15.48 -11.73 -2.15
N LEU A 162 14.58 -11.16 -1.34
CA LEU A 162 14.90 -10.58 -0.03
C LEU A 162 16.03 -9.54 -0.04
N GLY A 163 15.76 -8.31 -0.51
CA GLY A 163 16.49 -7.11 -0.06
C GLY A 163 18.01 -7.03 -0.29
N GLU A 164 18.63 -7.98 -0.98
CA GLU A 164 20.09 -8.08 -1.14
C GLU A 164 20.50 -7.90 -2.62
N PRO A 165 20.55 -6.67 -3.15
CA PRO A 165 21.00 -6.43 -4.53
C PRO A 165 22.49 -6.70 -4.76
N LEU A 166 23.30 -6.85 -3.71
CA LEU A 166 24.77 -6.90 -3.80
C LEU A 166 25.37 -8.29 -4.04
N VAL A 167 24.62 -9.38 -3.81
CA VAL A 167 25.16 -10.75 -3.92
C VAL A 167 25.11 -11.29 -5.36
N ILE A 168 24.17 -10.81 -6.19
CA ILE A 168 24.01 -11.31 -7.57
C ILE A 168 25.16 -10.85 -8.46
N LEU A 169 25.67 -9.62 -8.28
CA LEU A 169 26.82 -9.13 -9.06
C LEU A 169 28.07 -10.00 -8.79
N ARG A 170 28.32 -10.41 -7.54
CA ARG A 170 29.45 -11.30 -7.22
C ARG A 170 29.31 -12.74 -7.71
N LYS A 171 28.09 -13.19 -8.03
CA LYS A 171 27.87 -14.55 -8.58
C LYS A 171 27.93 -14.59 -10.11
N ILE A 172 27.66 -13.48 -10.81
CA ILE A 172 27.75 -13.44 -12.27
C ILE A 172 29.22 -13.53 -12.72
N ASP A 173 30.15 -12.93 -11.97
CA ASP A 173 31.59 -13.04 -12.23
C ASP A 173 32.17 -14.46 -12.00
N TYR A 174 31.42 -15.38 -11.40
CA TYR A 174 31.87 -16.76 -11.09
C TYR A 174 31.40 -17.81 -12.11
N TYR A 175 30.61 -17.41 -13.11
CA TYR A 175 30.09 -18.29 -14.17
C TYR A 175 30.56 -17.87 -15.58
N ILE A 176 31.61 -17.05 -15.67
CA ILE A 176 32.38 -16.78 -16.89
C ILE A 176 33.61 -17.69 -16.91
#